data_AF-A0A950F580-F1
#
_entry.id   AF-A0A950F580-F1
#
_cell.length_a   1.000
_cell.length_b   1.000
_cell.length_c   1.000
_cell.angle_alpha   90.00
_cell.angle_beta   90.00
_cell.angle_gamma   90.00
#
_symmetry.space_group_name_H-M   'P 1'
#
loop_
_entity.id
_entity.type
_entity.pdbx_description
1 polymer ?
#
loop_
_entity_poly.entity_id
_entity_poly.type
_entity_poly.pdbx_seq_one_letter_code
_entity_poly.pdbx_strand_id
1 'polypeptide(L)'
;GAAALTIVPRLCFRLAHGEAGQVPLGEEAWQDTHIALPRKLAGAQFTNVLDGGDVRARDVPGGPAVRAAEVLENFPVALLSLRPAR
;
A
#
# COMPACT_ATOMS: atom_id res chain seq x y z
N GLY A 1 -19.38 5.65 -1.19
CA GLY A 1 -18.77 6.65 -0.28
C GLY A 1 -17.37 6.96 -0.77
N ALA A 2 -16.79 8.11 -0.43
CA ALA A 2 -15.40 8.44 -0.76
C ALA A 2 -14.46 8.00 0.38
N ALA A 3 -13.26 7.52 0.04
CA ALA A 3 -12.22 7.18 1.00
C ALA A 3 -10.84 7.51 0.43
N ALA A 4 -9.95 7.97 1.31
CA ALA A 4 -8.53 8.19 1.02
C ALA A 4 -7.69 7.50 2.10
N LEU A 5 -6.59 6.86 1.71
CA LEU A 5 -5.66 6.19 2.62
C LEU A 5 -4.24 6.71 2.39
N THR A 6 -3.61 7.20 3.44
CA THR A 6 -2.21 7.61 3.43
C THR A 6 -1.36 6.54 4.10
N ILE A 7 -0.35 6.04 3.39
CA ILE A 7 0.51 4.96 3.87
C ILE A 7 1.95 5.47 3.89
N VAL A 8 2.55 5.51 5.07
CA VAL A 8 3.90 6.01 5.31
C VAL A 8 4.68 4.99 6.15
N PRO A 9 5.78 4.42 5.63
CA PRO A 9 6.69 3.58 6.38
C PRO A 9 7.35 4.35 7.52
N ARG A 10 7.59 3.66 8.63
CA ARG A 10 8.45 4.13 9.73
C ARG A 10 9.73 3.32 9.75
N LEU A 11 10.78 3.89 10.34
CA LEU A 11 12.10 3.26 10.43
C LEU A 11 12.71 2.94 9.05
N CYS A 12 12.53 3.83 8.07
CA CYS A 12 12.93 3.60 6.67
C CYS A 12 14.41 3.18 6.53
N PHE A 13 15.32 3.76 7.31
CA PHE A 13 16.73 3.36 7.31
C PHE A 13 16.95 1.89 7.68
N ARG A 14 16.16 1.37 8.64
CA ARG A 14 16.23 -0.05 9.03
C ARG A 14 15.62 -0.96 7.95
N LEU A 15 14.51 -0.54 7.35
CA LEU A 15 13.88 -1.28 6.26
C LEU A 15 14.75 -1.32 5.00
N ALA A 16 15.57 -0.29 4.78
CA ALA A 16 16.58 -0.22 3.73
C ALA A 16 17.93 -0.81 4.16
N HIS A 17 17.94 -1.77 5.10
CA HIS A 17 19.12 -2.51 5.58
C HIS A 17 20.30 -1.64 6.08
N GLY A 18 20.05 -0.39 6.46
CA GLY A 18 21.07 0.53 6.95
C GLY A 18 21.93 1.15 5.84
N GLU A 19 21.49 1.06 4.58
CA GLU A 19 22.23 1.61 3.44
C GLU A 19 21.72 3.01 3.09
N ALA A 20 22.64 3.98 3.05
CA ALA A 20 22.32 5.33 2.65
C ALA A 20 21.96 5.39 1.16
N GLY A 21 20.84 6.04 0.84
CA GLY A 21 20.34 6.16 -0.54
C GLY A 21 19.39 5.05 -0.98
N GLN A 22 19.26 3.96 -0.20
CA GLN A 22 18.24 2.94 -0.41
C GLN A 22 16.91 3.35 0.24
N VAL A 23 15.80 2.97 -0.40
CA VAL A 23 14.44 3.23 0.08
C VAL A 23 13.64 1.93 0.08
N PRO A 24 12.75 1.72 1.07
CA PRO A 24 12.05 0.44 1.22
C PRO A 24 10.90 0.33 0.23
N LEU A 25 11.22 -0.10 -0.99
CA LEU A 25 10.27 -0.25 -2.09
C LEU A 25 9.96 -1.72 -2.37
N GLY A 26 8.74 -1.95 -2.86
CA GLY A 26 8.38 -3.20 -3.51
C GLY A 26 8.52 -4.46 -2.66
N GLU A 27 8.66 -5.58 -3.36
CA GLU A 27 8.72 -6.92 -2.77
C GLU A 27 9.96 -7.14 -1.91
N GLU A 28 11.10 -6.54 -2.28
CA GLU A 28 12.37 -6.67 -1.57
C GLU A 28 12.26 -6.19 -0.11
N ALA A 29 11.62 -5.05 0.10
CA ALA A 29 11.47 -4.47 1.44
C ALA A 29 10.25 -5.01 2.21
N TRP A 30 9.15 -5.32 1.52
CA TRP A 30 7.86 -5.57 2.17
C TRP A 30 7.39 -7.01 2.14
N GLN A 31 7.87 -7.84 1.21
CA GLN A 31 7.54 -9.26 1.12
C GLN A 31 6.01 -9.50 1.24
N ASP A 32 5.57 -10.39 2.11
CA ASP A 32 4.16 -10.71 2.38
C ASP A 32 3.48 -9.76 3.38
N THR A 33 4.01 -8.55 3.61
CA THR A 33 3.39 -7.57 4.51
C THR A 33 2.06 -7.06 3.96
N HIS A 34 1.02 -7.16 4.79
CA HIS A 34 -0.34 -6.71 4.47
C HIS A 34 -0.77 -5.54 5.35
N ILE A 35 -1.47 -4.57 4.75
CA ILE A 35 -2.11 -3.45 5.43
C ILE A 35 -3.60 -3.75 5.53
N ALA A 36 -4.06 -4.08 6.72
CA ALA A 36 -5.46 -4.41 6.98
C ALA A 36 -6.38 -3.21 6.73
N LEU A 37 -7.51 -3.47 6.08
CA LEU A 37 -8.53 -2.48 5.77
C LEU A 37 -9.81 -2.73 6.57
N PRO A 38 -10.61 -1.69 6.85
CA PRO A 38 -11.97 -1.86 7.33
C PRO A 38 -12.80 -2.74 6.39
N ARG A 39 -13.66 -3.62 6.94
CA ARG A 39 -14.52 -4.55 6.17
C ARG A 39 -15.35 -3.88 5.07
N LYS A 40 -15.75 -2.62 5.26
CA LYS A 40 -16.51 -1.83 4.26
C LYS A 40 -15.72 -1.54 2.97
N LEU A 41 -14.40 -1.77 2.96
CA LEU A 41 -13.52 -1.61 1.79
C LEU A 41 -13.14 -2.97 1.17
N ALA A 42 -13.83 -4.05 1.53
CA ALA A 42 -13.63 -5.35 0.87
C ALA A 42 -13.88 -5.24 -0.64
N GLY A 43 -12.97 -5.80 -1.43
CA GLY A 43 -13.00 -5.75 -2.89
C GLY A 43 -12.81 -4.35 -3.51
N ALA A 44 -12.54 -3.32 -2.70
CA ALA A 44 -12.31 -1.96 -3.18
C ALA A 44 -11.12 -1.89 -4.14
N GLN A 45 -11.25 -1.04 -5.15
CA GLN A 45 -10.17 -0.67 -6.05
C GLN A 45 -9.76 0.76 -5.74
N PHE A 46 -8.46 0.99 -5.67
CA PHE A 46 -7.88 2.30 -5.43
C PHE A 46 -6.98 2.69 -6.60
N THR A 47 -6.72 3.98 -6.69
CA THR A 47 -5.63 4.54 -7.49
C THR A 47 -4.69 5.24 -6.53
N ASN A 48 -3.40 4.95 -6.62
CA ASN A 48 -2.37 5.72 -5.95
C ASN A 48 -2.20 7.04 -6.71
N VAL A 49 -2.43 8.16 -6.03
CA VAL A 49 -2.44 9.49 -6.62
C VAL A 49 -1.03 9.95 -7.01
N LEU A 50 0.01 9.36 -6.42
CA LEU A 50 1.40 9.78 -6.63
C LEU A 50 2.02 9.24 -7.93
N ASP A 51 1.63 8.06 -8.37
CA ASP A 51 2.14 7.39 -9.58
C ASP A 51 1.04 6.96 -10.56
N GLY A 52 -0.24 7.09 -10.19
CA GLY A 52 -1.36 6.59 -10.98
C GLY A 52 -1.57 5.08 -10.89
N GLY A 53 -0.82 4.39 -10.02
CA GLY A 53 -0.83 2.94 -9.88
C GLY A 53 -2.17 2.41 -9.37
N ASP A 54 -2.58 1.27 -9.89
CA ASP A 54 -3.82 0.61 -9.50
C ASP A 54 -3.56 -0.34 -8.33
N VAL A 55 -4.31 -0.17 -7.23
CA VAL A 55 -4.20 -1.03 -6.04
C VAL A 55 -5.53 -1.71 -5.75
N ARG A 56 -5.52 -3.02 -5.54
CA ARG A 56 -6.73 -3.78 -5.21
C ARG A 56 -6.73 -4.32 -3.77
N ALA A 57 -7.81 -4.06 -3.03
CA ALA A 57 -8.07 -4.75 -1.78
C ALA A 57 -8.36 -6.23 -2.05
N ARG A 58 -7.63 -7.09 -1.34
CA ARG A 58 -7.73 -8.56 -1.41
C ARG A 58 -8.26 -9.09 -0.09
N ASP A 59 -9.07 -10.14 -0.15
CA ASP A 59 -9.46 -10.87 1.04
C ASP A 59 -8.32 -11.79 1.48
N VAL A 60 -7.84 -11.58 2.70
CA VAL A 60 -6.83 -12.42 3.35
C VAL A 60 -7.40 -12.97 4.67
N PRO A 61 -6.78 -14.01 5.28
CA PRO A 61 -7.16 -14.42 6.63
C PRO A 61 -7.09 -13.23 7.59
N GLY A 62 -8.23 -12.82 8.16
CA GLY A 62 -8.35 -11.65 9.04
C GLY A 62 -9.15 -10.47 8.47
N GLY A 63 -9.41 -10.44 7.15
CA GLY A 63 -10.24 -9.41 6.50
C GLY A 63 -9.63 -8.87 5.21
N PRO A 64 -10.20 -7.80 4.62
CA PRO A 64 -9.64 -7.20 3.43
C PRO A 64 -8.33 -6.46 3.75
N ALA A 65 -7.36 -6.55 2.84
CA ALA A 65 -6.07 -5.89 2.97
C ALA A 65 -5.50 -5.47 1.61
N VAL A 66 -4.52 -4.57 1.61
CA VAL A 66 -3.64 -4.30 0.45
C VAL A 66 -2.22 -4.75 0.76
N ARG A 67 -1.45 -5.15 -0.25
CA ARG A 67 -0.04 -5.52 -0.05
C ARG A 67 0.82 -4.27 0.02
N ALA A 68 1.66 -4.19 1.05
CA ALA A 68 2.58 -3.05 1.18
C ALA A 68 3.56 -2.99 0.00
N ALA A 69 4.03 -4.14 -0.51
CA ALA A 69 4.89 -4.23 -1.68
C ALA A 69 4.27 -3.62 -2.96
N GLU A 70 2.97 -3.78 -3.18
CA GLU A 70 2.26 -3.20 -4.33
C GLU A 70 2.02 -1.70 -4.13
N VAL A 71 1.61 -1.30 -2.91
CA VAL A 71 1.31 0.10 -2.62
C VAL A 71 2.54 0.98 -2.62
N LEU A 72 3.69 0.43 -2.22
CA LEU A 72 4.97 1.14 -2.07
C LEU A 72 5.98 0.68 -3.13
N GLU A 73 5.50 0.33 -4.33
CA GLU A 73 6.34 -0.13 -5.43
C GLU A 73 7.25 0.99 -5.97
N ASN A 74 6.68 2.19 -6.20
CA ASN A 74 7.40 3.29 -6.83
C ASN A 74 7.90 4.36 -5.84
N PHE A 75 7.20 4.53 -4.72
CA PHE A 75 7.50 5.54 -3.71
C PHE A 75 7.43 4.94 -2.30
N PRO A 76 8.30 5.36 -1.36
CA PRO A 76 8.24 4.92 0.04
C PRO A 76 7.14 5.68 0.81
N VAL A 77 6.06 6.02 0.12
CA VAL A 77 4.83 6.66 0.62
C VAL A 77 3.76 6.48 -0.46
N ALA A 78 2.50 6.35 -0.06
CA ALA A 78 1.39 6.30 -1.00
C ALA A 78 0.17 7.10 -0.50
N LEU A 79 -0.61 7.61 -1.45
CA LEU A 79 -1.92 8.18 -1.22
C LEU A 79 -2.94 7.49 -2.11
N LEU A 80 -3.73 6.59 -1.53
CA LEU A 80 -4.72 5.82 -2.27
C LEU A 80 -6.07 6.54 -2.23
N SER A 81 -6.65 6.81 -3.40
CA SER A 81 -8.02 7.28 -3.55
C SER A 81 -8.92 6.15 -4.01
N LEU A 82 -10.06 5.96 -3.36
CA LEU A 82 -11.04 4.95 -3.75
C LEU A 82 -11.57 5.25 -5.16
N ARG A 83 -11.49 4.26 -6.05
CA ARG A 83 -12.09 4.35 -7.38
C ARG A 83 -13.60 4.15 -7.30
N PRO A 84 -14.40 4.99 -7.97
CA PRO A 84 -15.83 4.76 -8.11
C PRO A 84 -16.11 3.44 -8.82
N ALA A 85 -17.14 2.71 -8.39
CA ALA A 85 -17.69 1.63 -9.19
C ALA A 85 -18.27 2.24 -10.48
N ARG A 86 -17.90 1.67 -11.63
CA ARG A 86 -18.48 2.03 -12.93
C ARG A 86 -19.92 1.58 -13.04
#